data_AF-A0A9P9HKP1-F1
#
_entry.id   AF-A0A9P9HKP1-F1
#
_cell.length_a   1.000
_cell.length_b   1.000
_cell.length_c   1.000
_cell.angle_alpha   90.00
_cell.angle_beta   90.00
_cell.angle_gamma   90.00
#
_symmetry.space_group_name_H-M   'P 1'
#
loop_
_entity.id
_entity.type
_entity.pdbx_description
1 polymer ?
#
loop_
_entity_poly.entity_id
_entity_poly.type
_entity_poly.pdbx_seq_one_letter_code
_entity_poly.pdbx_strand_id
1 'polypeptide(L)'
;MVLDSIHERFSSMITDQRDRDKHIDIKSFIEEISLSSIGLIVPNRLAAFEGQEAIPINANHIITVRFKLVDDVGFQRVLGILQLWMSGIKDSQKPPPRDDGFHTGSINIGRSLNDGRILRRAPIPPKSTSSTAFKSF
;
A
#
# COMPACT_ATOMS: atom_id res chain seq x y z
N MET A 1 -2.25 27.04 -5.59
CA MET A 1 -2.47 27.69 -4.27
C MET A 1 -1.49 27.07 -3.27
N VAL A 2 -1.19 27.68 -2.12
CA VAL A 2 -0.18 27.16 -1.17
C VAL A 2 -0.46 25.70 -0.75
N LEU A 3 -1.73 25.34 -0.53
CA LEU A 3 -2.12 24.00 -0.16
C LEU A 3 -1.83 22.95 -1.26
N ASP A 4 -2.08 23.28 -2.53
CA ASP A 4 -1.76 22.38 -3.65
C ASP A 4 -0.25 22.11 -3.70
N SER A 5 0.58 23.14 -3.58
CA SER A 5 2.04 22.97 -3.62
C SER A 5 2.60 22.14 -2.44
N ILE A 6 1.97 22.26 -1.28
CA ILE A 6 2.33 21.45 -0.10
C ILE A 6 1.92 20.00 -0.35
N HIS A 7 0.72 19.78 -0.88
CA HIS A 7 0.22 18.46 -1.22
C HIS A 7 1.11 17.77 -2.27
N GLU A 8 1.41 18.44 -3.38
CA GLU A 8 2.29 17.92 -4.44
C GLU A 8 3.68 17.55 -3.90
N ARG A 9 4.28 18.42 -3.09
CA ARG A 9 5.61 18.17 -2.52
C ARG A 9 5.59 16.99 -1.54
N PHE A 10 4.55 16.89 -0.70
CA PHE A 10 4.40 15.77 0.22
C PHE A 10 4.18 14.45 -0.55
N SER A 11 3.32 14.46 -1.57
CA SER A 11 3.08 13.30 -2.43
C SER A 11 4.33 12.82 -3.14
N SER A 12 5.10 13.73 -3.73
CA SER A 12 6.40 13.41 -4.33
C SER A 12 7.38 12.80 -3.32
N MET A 13 7.46 13.35 -2.09
CA MET A 13 8.34 12.81 -1.06
C MET A 13 7.99 11.36 -0.69
N ILE A 14 6.71 11.03 -0.57
CA ILE A 14 6.28 9.67 -0.21
C ILE A 14 6.55 8.69 -1.36
N THR A 15 6.29 9.09 -2.60
CA THR A 15 6.63 8.29 -3.78
C THR A 15 8.13 8.02 -3.85
N ASP A 16 8.96 9.03 -3.64
CA ASP A 16 10.43 8.88 -3.62
C ASP A 16 10.92 7.90 -2.54
N GLN A 17 10.23 7.80 -1.39
CA GLN A 17 10.57 6.83 -0.35
C GLN A 17 10.17 5.41 -0.78
N ARG A 18 8.99 5.28 -1.40
CA ARG A 18 8.51 4.01 -1.94
C ARG A 18 9.45 3.44 -2.99
N ASP A 19 9.95 4.29 -3.89
CA ASP A 19 10.91 3.92 -4.94
C ASP A 19 12.28 3.49 -4.38
N ARG A 20 12.57 3.81 -3.11
CA ARG A 20 13.78 3.40 -2.38
C ARG A 20 13.52 2.19 -1.47
N ASP A 21 12.45 1.44 -1.73
CA ASP A 21 12.00 0.30 -0.92
C ASP A 21 11.73 0.65 0.56
N LYS A 22 11.49 1.93 0.86
CA LYS A 22 11.06 2.39 2.19
C LYS A 22 9.55 2.59 2.18
N HIS A 23 8.84 1.50 2.46
CA HIS A 23 7.39 1.52 2.51
C HIS A 23 6.90 2.44 3.64
N ILE A 24 6.08 3.42 3.30
CA ILE A 24 5.39 4.29 4.26
C ILE A 24 3.90 4.06 4.09
N ASP A 25 3.28 3.46 5.10
CA ASP A 25 1.83 3.30 5.17
C ASP A 25 1.18 4.60 5.61
N ILE A 26 0.33 5.15 4.74
CA ILE A 26 -0.47 6.35 5.02
C ILE A 26 -1.94 5.95 5.13
N LYS A 27 -2.68 6.65 5.99
CA LYS A 27 -4.14 6.66 6.03
C LYS A 27 -4.63 8.09 6.19
N SER A 28 -5.48 8.52 5.28
CA SER A 28 -6.10 9.84 5.29
C SER A 28 -7.47 9.80 5.95
N PHE A 29 -7.80 10.85 6.69
CA PHE A 29 -9.14 11.08 7.23
C PHE A 29 -9.69 12.40 6.70
N ILE A 30 -10.95 12.42 6.26
CA ILE A 30 -11.59 13.59 5.66
C ILE A 30 -12.85 14.00 6.42
N GLU A 31 -13.18 15.29 6.38
CA GLU A 31 -14.41 15.83 6.95
C GLU A 31 -15.62 15.55 6.04
N GLU A 32 -16.75 15.11 6.61
CA GLU A 32 -18.01 14.98 5.86
C GLU A 32 -18.90 16.23 5.97
N ILE A 33 -18.74 17.02 7.04
CA ILE A 33 -19.57 18.19 7.29
C ILE A 33 -18.77 19.44 6.91
N SER A 34 -19.22 20.17 5.89
CA SER A 34 -18.66 21.49 5.58
C SER A 34 -19.05 22.52 6.64
N LEU A 35 -18.22 23.55 6.82
CA LEU A 35 -18.62 24.68 7.64
C LEU A 35 -19.63 25.55 6.88
N SER A 36 -20.69 25.96 7.57
CA SER A 36 -21.66 26.91 7.01
C SER A 36 -20.94 28.20 6.57
N SER A 37 -21.29 28.71 5.38
CA SER A 37 -20.69 29.87 4.71
C SER A 37 -19.21 29.77 4.29
N ILE A 38 -18.42 28.87 4.88
CA ILE A 38 -16.99 28.70 4.57
C ILE A 38 -16.75 27.53 3.59
N GLY A 39 -17.63 26.52 3.60
CA GLY A 39 -17.46 25.30 2.82
C GLY A 39 -16.48 24.33 3.49
N LEU A 40 -15.83 23.49 2.69
CA LEU A 40 -14.75 22.61 3.16
C LEU A 40 -13.48 23.45 3.35
N ILE A 41 -12.83 23.33 4.52
CA ILE A 41 -11.57 24.03 4.76
C ILE A 41 -10.45 23.38 3.93
N VAL A 42 -10.49 22.05 3.82
CA VAL A 42 -9.57 21.28 2.98
C VAL A 42 -10.42 20.47 1.99
N PRO A 43 -10.28 20.70 0.68
CA PRO A 43 -10.93 19.86 -0.33
C PRO A 43 -10.49 18.40 -0.19
N ASN A 44 -11.41 17.45 -0.32
CA ASN A 44 -11.13 16.02 -0.16
C ASN A 44 -9.93 15.54 -1.00
N ARG A 45 -9.79 16.03 -2.24
CA ARG A 45 -8.66 15.69 -3.12
C ARG A 45 -7.28 16.06 -2.56
N LEU A 46 -7.21 17.06 -1.68
CA LEU A 46 -5.96 17.53 -1.07
C LEU A 46 -5.73 16.93 0.33
N ALA A 47 -6.77 16.35 0.94
CA ALA A 47 -6.68 15.63 2.21
C ALA A 47 -6.41 14.12 2.03
N ALA A 48 -6.70 13.57 0.86
CA ALA A 48 -6.43 12.18 0.50
C ALA A 48 -5.07 12.03 -0.17
N PHE A 49 -4.34 10.96 0.14
CA PHE A 49 -3.15 10.58 -0.62
C PHE A 49 -3.54 9.81 -1.89
N GLU A 50 -2.83 10.04 -2.99
CA GLU A 50 -3.16 9.43 -4.27
C GLU A 50 -3.11 7.89 -4.20
N GLY A 51 -4.13 7.24 -4.76
CA GLY A 51 -4.26 5.77 -4.76
C GLY A 51 -4.70 5.17 -3.43
N GLN A 52 -5.03 5.97 -2.42
CA GLN A 52 -5.58 5.50 -1.15
C GLN A 52 -7.00 6.03 -0.91
N GLU A 53 -7.91 5.13 -0.53
CA GLU A 53 -9.24 5.52 -0.08
C GLU A 53 -9.14 6.25 1.27
N ALA A 54 -9.60 7.50 1.29
CA ALA A 54 -9.66 8.28 2.51
C ALA A 54 -10.87 7.88 3.36
N ILE A 55 -10.69 7.90 4.67
CA ILE A 55 -11.70 7.49 5.63
C ILE A 55 -12.51 8.73 6.04
N PRO A 56 -13.82 8.79 5.76
CA PRO A 56 -14.61 9.92 6.19
C PRO A 56 -14.75 9.97 7.71
N ILE A 57 -14.95 11.16 8.27
CA ILE A 57 -15.36 11.39 9.66
C ILE A 57 -16.52 12.37 9.63
N ASN A 58 -17.62 12.01 10.30
CA ASN A 58 -18.84 12.81 10.40
C ASN A 58 -18.65 14.03 11.32
N ALA A 59 -17.86 14.98 10.85
CA ALA A 59 -17.43 16.18 11.54
C ALA A 59 -17.01 17.23 10.51
N ASN A 60 -16.89 18.49 10.97
CA ASN A 60 -16.22 19.55 10.22
C ASN A 60 -14.78 19.72 10.69
N HIS A 61 -13.95 20.42 9.91
CA HIS A 61 -12.51 20.59 10.17
C HIS A 61 -12.14 20.94 11.61
N ILE A 62 -12.96 21.76 12.27
CA ILE A 62 -12.69 22.28 13.61
C ILE A 62 -12.81 21.16 14.66
N ILE A 63 -13.66 20.18 14.42
CA ILE A 63 -14.02 19.14 15.39
C ILE A 63 -13.68 17.72 14.94
N THR A 64 -13.11 17.52 13.74
CA THR A 64 -12.81 16.20 13.14
C THR A 64 -12.01 15.24 14.03
N VAL A 65 -11.22 15.76 14.97
CA VAL A 65 -10.42 14.96 15.91
C VAL A 65 -10.80 15.18 17.38
N ARG A 66 -11.96 15.81 17.65
CA ARG A 66 -12.43 16.16 18.99
C ARG A 66 -13.59 15.25 19.40
N PHE A 67 -13.27 13.97 19.60
CA PHE A 67 -14.24 12.96 20.02
C PHE A 67 -14.68 13.21 21.47
N LYS A 68 -15.98 13.05 21.73
CA LYS A 68 -16.57 13.21 23.05
C LYS A 68 -16.69 11.89 23.79
N LEU A 69 -16.93 10.81 23.05
CA LEU A 69 -17.16 9.47 23.57
C LEU A 69 -16.28 8.46 22.85
N VAL A 70 -15.96 7.37 23.54
CA VAL A 70 -15.24 6.23 22.94
C VAL A 70 -16.09 5.56 21.86
N ASP A 71 -17.41 5.65 21.91
CA ASP A 71 -18.30 5.05 20.93
C ASP A 71 -18.57 5.96 19.72
N ASP A 72 -17.97 7.15 19.67
CA ASP A 72 -18.08 8.03 18.50
C ASP A 72 -17.51 7.31 17.27
N VAL A 73 -18.26 7.30 16.16
CA VAL A 73 -17.86 6.61 14.92
C VAL A 73 -16.49 7.08 14.43
N GLY A 74 -16.20 8.38 14.52
CA GLY A 74 -14.89 8.93 14.17
C GLY A 74 -13.76 8.41 15.07
N PHE A 75 -14.01 8.28 16.37
CA PHE A 75 -13.04 7.72 17.31
C PHE A 75 -12.73 6.26 16.97
N GLN A 76 -13.76 5.44 16.75
CA GLN A 76 -13.60 4.04 16.40
C GLN A 76 -12.86 3.84 15.07
N ARG A 77 -13.12 4.70 14.07
CA ARG A 77 -12.38 4.69 12.80
C ARG A 77 -10.89 4.97 13.00
N VAL A 78 -10.52 5.99 13.79
CA VAL A 78 -9.11 6.30 14.08
C VAL A 78 -8.47 5.20 14.92
N LEU A 79 -9.15 4.72 15.96
CA LEU A 79 -8.66 3.65 16.83
C LEU A 79 -8.38 2.36 16.05
N GLY A 80 -9.28 1.96 15.14
CA GLY A 80 -9.10 0.77 14.32
C GLY A 80 -7.84 0.82 13.45
N ILE A 81 -7.51 1.98 12.87
CA ILE A 81 -6.27 2.18 12.11
C ILE A 81 -5.04 2.11 13.02
N LEU A 82 -5.08 2.74 14.19
CA LEU A 82 -3.98 2.66 15.15
C LEU A 82 -3.74 1.22 15.62
N GLN A 83 -4.79 0.48 15.93
CA GLN A 83 -4.70 -0.93 16.32
C GLN A 83 -4.13 -1.80 15.19
N LEU A 84 -4.57 -1.58 13.95
CA LEU A 84 -4.03 -2.25 12.77
C LEU A 84 -2.51 -2.02 12.64
N TRP A 85 -2.05 -0.78 12.73
CA TRP A 85 -0.63 -0.45 12.65
C TRP A 85 0.16 -1.03 13.82
N MET A 86 -0.36 -0.96 15.05
CA MET A 86 0.27 -1.56 16.21
C MET A 86 0.44 -3.09 16.06
N SER A 87 -0.52 -3.77 15.44
CA SER A 87 -0.39 -5.21 15.15
C SER A 87 0.73 -5.47 14.16
N GLY A 88 0.75 -4.74 13.02
CA GLY A 88 1.78 -4.93 12.00
C GLY A 88 3.21 -4.68 12.49
N ILE A 89 3.40 -3.70 13.38
CA ILE A 89 4.71 -3.43 14.01
C ILE A 89 5.13 -4.61 14.91
N LYS A 90 4.21 -5.17 15.71
CA LYS A 90 4.49 -6.32 16.58
C LYS A 90 4.87 -7.56 15.77
N ASP A 91 4.15 -7.82 14.69
CA ASP A 91 4.43 -8.95 13.81
C ASP A 91 5.80 -8.83 13.13
N SER A 92 6.15 -7.60 12.72
CA SER A 92 7.47 -7.31 12.12
C SER A 92 8.64 -7.46 13.10
N GLN A 93 8.39 -7.38 14.41
CA GLN A 93 9.41 -7.57 15.45
C GLN A 93 9.54 -9.01 15.93
N LYS A 94 8.61 -9.91 15.54
CA LYS A 94 8.72 -11.31 15.91
C LYS A 94 9.95 -11.91 15.21
N PRO A 95 10.91 -12.50 15.95
CA PRO A 95 12.01 -13.20 15.30
C PRO A 95 11.44 -14.28 14.37
N PRO A 96 12.10 -14.55 13.24
CA PRO A 96 11.64 -15.60 12.32
C PRO A 96 11.45 -16.90 13.11
N PRO A 97 10.43 -17.72 12.75
CA PRO A 97 10.27 -19.03 13.35
C PRO A 97 11.62 -19.72 13.35
N ARG A 98 12.07 -20.18 14.53
CA ARG A 98 13.26 -21.01 14.60
C ARG A 98 12.97 -22.23 13.75
N ASP A 99 13.84 -22.49 12.77
CA ASP A 99 13.85 -23.72 12.00
C ASP A 99 14.16 -24.86 12.99
N ASP A 100 13.11 -25.43 13.58
CA ASP A 100 13.18 -26.62 14.41
C ASP A 100 13.32 -27.79 13.47
N GLY A 101 14.54 -28.02 12.99
CA GLY A 101 14.94 -28.95 11.93
C GLY A 101 14.53 -30.42 12.10
N PHE A 102 13.24 -30.71 12.23
CA PHE A 102 12.66 -32.00 11.96
C PHE A 102 12.58 -32.15 10.45
N HIS A 103 13.74 -32.51 9.87
CA HIS A 103 13.82 -33.21 8.61
C HIS A 103 13.03 -34.52 8.75
N THR A 104 11.74 -34.51 8.41
CA THR A 104 11.07 -35.72 7.92
C THR A 104 11.73 -36.04 6.58
N GLY A 105 12.73 -36.91 6.62
CA GLY A 105 13.44 -37.40 5.45
C GLY A 105 12.46 -38.07 4.49
N SER A 106 12.07 -37.36 3.44
CA SER A 106 11.52 -37.98 2.24
C SER A 106 12.65 -38.75 1.56
N ILE A 107 12.61 -40.05 1.75
CA ILE A 107 13.47 -41.06 1.11
C ILE A 107 13.40 -40.88 -0.41
N ASN A 108 14.47 -40.35 -1.02
CA ASN A 108 14.68 -40.40 -2.46
C ASN A 108 15.39 -41.71 -2.82
N ILE A 109 14.64 -42.72 -3.25
CA ILE A 109 15.18 -43.95 -3.85
C ILE A 109 15.03 -43.87 -5.38
N GLY A 110 16.16 -43.90 -6.08
CA GLY A 110 16.30 -44.11 -7.52
C GLY A 110 17.39 -43.23 -8.13
N ARG A 111 18.67 -43.64 -8.09
CA ARG A 111 19.42 -44.30 -9.20
C ARG A 111 19.41 -43.48 -10.50
N SER A 112 20.47 -43.27 -11.26
CA SER A 112 21.87 -43.69 -11.29
C SER A 112 22.49 -42.88 -12.44
N LEU A 113 23.78 -42.59 -12.36
CA LEU A 113 24.59 -41.91 -13.39
C LEU A 113 24.40 -42.53 -14.78
N ASN A 114 24.24 -41.69 -15.81
CA ASN A 114 24.72 -42.05 -17.15
C ASN A 114 25.27 -40.82 -17.88
N ASP A 115 26.53 -40.95 -18.28
CA ASP A 115 27.36 -40.04 -19.05
C ASP A 115 27.07 -40.27 -20.55
N GLY A 116 26.92 -39.21 -21.35
CA GLY A 116 26.59 -39.35 -22.77
C GLY A 116 26.14 -38.08 -23.48
N ARG A 117 27.10 -37.41 -24.13
CA ARG A 117 26.96 -36.28 -25.05
C ARG A 117 25.78 -36.40 -26.03
N ILE A 118 24.88 -35.40 -26.10
CA ILE A 118 24.29 -34.89 -27.35
C ILE A 118 24.10 -33.36 -27.24
N LEU A 119 24.58 -32.66 -28.28
CA LEU A 119 24.54 -31.21 -28.50
C LEU A 119 23.14 -30.72 -28.97
N ARG A 120 22.93 -29.40 -28.77
CA ARG A 120 21.96 -28.47 -29.43
C ARG A 120 20.57 -28.42 -28.76
N ARG A 121 20.00 -27.26 -28.40
CA ARG A 121 19.80 -26.04 -29.20
C ARG A 121 19.48 -24.84 -28.27
N ALA A 122 19.98 -23.65 -28.58
CA ALA A 122 19.68 -22.42 -27.84
C ALA A 122 18.20 -21.98 -28.02
N PRO A 123 17.56 -21.33 -27.03
CA PRO A 123 16.20 -20.79 -27.14
C PRO A 123 16.12 -19.65 -28.16
N ILE A 124 15.06 -19.64 -28.96
CA ILE A 124 14.72 -18.59 -29.94
C ILE A 124 14.05 -17.42 -29.20
N PRO A 125 14.44 -16.16 -29.43
CA PRO A 125 13.76 -15.00 -28.84
C PRO A 125 12.36 -14.77 -29.47
N PRO A 126 11.38 -14.24 -28.71
CA PRO A 126 10.02 -14.02 -29.20
C PRO A 126 9.97 -12.97 -30.32
N LYS A 127 9.15 -13.23 -31.34
CA LYS A 127 8.92 -12.34 -32.48
C LYS A 127 8.08 -11.13 -32.06
N SER A 128 8.56 -9.94 -32.40
CA SER A 128 7.78 -8.70 -32.38
C SER A 128 6.63 -8.79 -33.39
N THR A 129 5.39 -8.74 -32.92
CA THR A 129 4.23 -8.48 -33.78
C THR A 129 3.92 -6.99 -33.71
N SER A 130 4.18 -6.30 -34.82
CA SER A 130 3.66 -4.96 -35.09
C SER A 130 2.13 -5.02 -35.07
N SER A 131 1.49 -4.24 -34.20
CA SER A 131 0.06 -3.94 -34.33
C SER A 131 -0.11 -2.56 -34.93
N THR A 132 -0.74 -2.55 -36.10
CA THR A 132 -1.09 -1.39 -36.92
C THR A 132 -2.04 -0.45 -36.18
N ALA A 133 -1.76 0.85 -36.29
CA ALA A 133 -2.60 1.93 -35.82
C ALA A 133 -4.00 1.90 -36.44
N PHE A 134 -5.03 2.04 -35.61
CA PHE A 134 -6.38 2.42 -36.02
C PHE A 134 -6.66 3.83 -35.51
N LYS A 135 -6.90 4.77 -36.43
CA LYS A 135 -7.50 6.08 -36.16
C LYS A 135 -9.02 5.94 -36.14
N SER A 136 -9.71 6.60 -35.19
CA SER A 136 -11.00 7.26 -35.44
C SER A 136 -11.44 8.16 -34.28
N PHE A 137 -11.80 9.38 -34.68
CA PHE A 137 -12.48 10.52 -34.03
C PHE A 137 -11.80 11.22 -32.85
#